data_AF-A0A183GNE8-F1
#
_entry.id   AF-A0A183GNE8-F1
#
_cell.length_a   1.000
_cell.length_b   1.000
_cell.length_c   1.000
_cell.angle_alpha   90.00
_cell.angle_beta   90.00
_cell.angle_gamma   90.00
#
_symmetry.space_group_name_H-M   'P 1'
#
loop_
_entity.id
_entity.type
_entity.pdbx_description
1 polymer ?
#
loop_
_entity_poly.entity_id
_entity_poly.type
_entity_poly.pdbx_seq_one_letter_code
_entity_poly.pdbx_strand_id
1 'polypeptide(L)'
;MEKTFDCLQAIHPQEAALEERYLFGTTLLLVSVGSIALNVLLAFVLCRSNVIDKSVQPLIASMVAGSLLCLFTNCWILVPTILAHVIIADPYNVILSTPDSIGYLMVMFTTTTMAADRFLIFFTPKVSF
;
A
#
# COMPACT_ATOMS: atom_id res chain seq x y z
N MET A 1 -0.74 24.74 32.77
CA MET A 1 -0.36 23.96 31.58
C MET A 1 -1.10 22.61 31.56
N GLU A 2 -1.43 22.00 32.71
CA GLU A 2 -2.28 20.79 32.80
C GLU A 2 -3.69 20.96 32.22
N LYS A 3 -4.42 22.01 32.62
CA LYS A 3 -5.82 22.22 32.20
C LYS A 3 -6.05 22.32 30.69
N THR A 4 -5.04 22.79 29.94
CA THR A 4 -5.12 22.88 28.48
C THR A 4 -4.97 21.51 27.83
N PHE A 5 -4.15 20.63 28.42
CA PHE A 5 -3.93 19.26 27.97
C PHE A 5 -5.17 18.39 28.23
N ASP A 6 -5.79 18.56 29.40
CA ASP A 6 -7.03 17.84 29.77
C ASP A 6 -8.20 18.18 28.84
N CYS A 7 -8.37 19.45 28.47
CA CYS A 7 -9.39 19.85 27.49
C CYS A 7 -9.10 19.29 26.09
N LEU A 8 -7.83 19.25 25.69
CA LEU A 8 -7.41 18.67 24.41
C LEU A 8 -7.65 17.15 24.37
N GLN A 9 -7.42 16.47 25.49
CA GLN A 9 -7.65 15.04 25.68
C GLN A 9 -9.14 14.70 25.77
N ALA A 10 -9.98 15.62 26.26
CA ALA A 10 -11.44 15.46 26.26
C ALA A 10 -12.06 15.64 24.86
N ILE A 11 -11.45 16.46 24.00
CA ILE A 11 -11.88 16.68 22.61
C ILE A 11 -11.28 15.61 21.67
N HIS A 12 -10.07 15.13 21.97
CA HIS A 12 -9.38 14.05 21.28
C HIS A 12 -9.06 12.94 22.29
N PRO A 13 -10.01 12.02 22.56
CA PRO A 13 -9.73 10.88 23.41
C PRO A 13 -8.50 10.15 22.88
N GLN A 14 -7.51 9.97 23.75
CA GLN A 14 -6.18 9.46 23.42
C GLN A 14 -6.22 8.01 22.91
N GLU A 15 -7.35 7.32 23.16
CA GLU A 15 -7.62 5.97 22.72
C GLU A 15 -8.94 5.92 21.98
N ALA A 16 -8.91 5.41 20.74
CA ALA A 16 -10.12 5.09 19.99
C ALA A 16 -10.93 4.03 20.76
N ALA A 17 -12.26 4.10 20.65
CA ALA A 17 -13.14 3.13 21.27
C ALA A 17 -12.75 1.71 20.81
N LEU A 18 -12.79 0.73 21.74
CA LEU A 18 -12.37 -0.64 21.44
C LEU A 18 -13.11 -1.22 20.22
N GLU A 19 -14.39 -0.91 20.09
CA GLU A 19 -15.20 -1.35 18.94
C GLU A 19 -14.70 -0.78 17.61
N GLU A 20 -14.35 0.51 17.57
CA GLU A 20 -13.79 1.16 16.37
C GLU A 20 -12.44 0.55 15.98
N ARG A 21 -11.59 0.26 16.97
CA ARG A 21 -10.30 -0.40 16.76
C ARG A 21 -10.46 -1.79 16.18
N TYR A 22 -11.35 -2.61 16.72
CA TYR A 22 -11.59 -3.95 16.20
C TYR A 22 -12.24 -3.94 14.82
N LEU A 23 -13.19 -3.04 14.57
CA LEU A 23 -13.83 -2.89 13.27
C LEU A 23 -12.81 -2.48 12.20
N PHE A 24 -12.01 -1.45 12.49
CA PHE A 24 -10.98 -0.96 11.58
C PHE A 24 -9.87 -2.00 11.35
N GLY A 25 -9.34 -2.58 12.44
CA GLY A 25 -8.29 -3.60 12.37
C GLY A 25 -8.71 -4.85 11.60
N THR A 26 -9.94 -5.34 11.82
CA THR A 26 -10.46 -6.50 11.09
C THR A 26 -10.68 -6.19 9.61
N THR A 27 -11.22 -5.01 9.30
CA THR A 27 -11.40 -4.57 7.91
C THR A 27 -10.06 -4.46 7.19
N LEU A 28 -9.07 -3.83 7.82
CA LEU A 28 -7.71 -3.72 7.30
C LEU A 28 -7.07 -5.09 7.05
N LEU A 29 -7.25 -6.03 7.98
CA LEU A 29 -6.76 -7.40 7.83
C LEU A 29 -7.41 -8.12 6.63
N LEU A 30 -8.74 -8.04 6.49
CA LEU A 30 -9.45 -8.63 5.36
C LEU A 30 -9.01 -8.05 4.01
N VAL A 31 -8.87 -6.72 3.93
CA VAL A 31 -8.38 -6.03 2.73
C VAL A 31 -6.94 -6.45 2.42
N SER A 32 -6.09 -6.57 3.44
CA SER A 32 -4.69 -6.99 3.26
C SER A 32 -4.60 -8.41 2.73
N VAL A 33 -5.36 -9.36 3.30
CA VAL A 33 -5.41 -10.75 2.82
C VAL A 33 -5.92 -10.84 1.39
N GLY A 34 -7.00 -10.13 1.07
CA GLY A 34 -7.52 -10.07 -0.30
C GLY A 34 -6.51 -9.50 -1.29
N SER A 35 -5.82 -8.42 -0.91
CA SER A 35 -4.80 -7.79 -1.72
C SER A 35 -3.57 -8.69 -1.94
N ILE A 36 -3.14 -9.44 -0.92
CA ILE A 36 -2.08 -10.46 -1.07
C ILE A 36 -2.51 -11.52 -2.09
N ALA A 37 -3.72 -12.07 -1.97
CA ALA A 37 -4.21 -13.10 -2.88
C ALA A 37 -4.25 -12.60 -4.34
N LEU A 38 -4.72 -11.38 -4.56
CA LEU A 38 -4.76 -10.76 -5.89
C LEU A 38 -3.36 -10.51 -6.46
N ASN A 39 -2.43 -10.01 -5.64
CA ASN A 39 -1.04 -9.78 -6.08
C ASN A 39 -0.31 -11.10 -6.40
N VAL A 40 -0.56 -12.17 -5.63
CA VAL A 40 -0.03 -13.52 -5.92
C VAL A 40 -0.59 -14.06 -7.23
N LEU A 41 -1.91 -13.91 -7.45
CA LEU A 41 -2.53 -14.33 -8.70
C LEU A 41 -1.96 -13.54 -9.90
N LEU A 42 -1.78 -12.24 -9.75
CA LEU A 42 -1.21 -11.38 -10.79
C LEU A 42 0.24 -11.77 -11.09
N ALA A 43 1.06 -12.02 -10.07
CA ALA A 43 2.43 -12.52 -10.22
C ALA A 43 2.46 -13.89 -10.92
N PHE A 44 1.55 -14.80 -10.56
CA PHE A 44 1.43 -16.10 -11.21
C PHE A 44 1.09 -15.96 -12.70
N VAL A 45 0.12 -15.11 -13.04
CA VAL A 45 -0.24 -14.82 -14.44
C VAL A 45 0.95 -14.22 -15.19
N LEU A 46 1.67 -13.27 -14.58
CA LEU A 46 2.83 -12.63 -15.21
C LEU A 46 3.97 -13.61 -15.50
N CYS A 47 4.17 -14.61 -14.64
CA CYS A 47 5.22 -15.62 -14.81
C CYS A 47 4.82 -16.74 -15.79
N ARG A 48 3.53 -17.09 -15.88
CA ARG A 48 3.04 -18.22 -16.67
C ARG A 48 2.54 -17.83 -18.05
N SER A 49 2.08 -16.60 -18.23
CA SER A 49 1.32 -16.19 -19.39
C SER A 49 2.15 -15.32 -20.32
N ASN A 50 2.33 -15.78 -21.57
CA ASN A 50 2.83 -14.94 -22.67
C ASN A 50 1.73 -14.02 -23.24
N VAL A 51 0.57 -13.92 -22.58
CA VAL A 51 -0.56 -13.06 -23.01
C VAL A 51 -0.24 -11.58 -22.79
N ILE A 52 0.67 -11.25 -21.87
CA ILE A 52 1.04 -9.87 -21.56
C ILE A 52 2.19 -9.42 -22.48
N ASP A 53 2.00 -8.26 -23.12
CA ASP A 53 3.05 -7.62 -23.92
C ASP A 53 4.32 -7.39 -23.09
N LYS A 54 5.47 -7.76 -23.66
CA LYS A 54 6.79 -7.62 -23.01
C LYS A 54 7.12 -6.19 -22.56
N SER A 55 6.56 -5.18 -23.23
CA SER A 55 6.73 -3.76 -22.86
C SER A 55 6.00 -3.39 -21.57
N VAL A 56 4.88 -4.07 -21.26
CA VAL A 56 4.01 -3.76 -20.11
C VAL A 56 4.33 -4.65 -18.91
N GLN A 57 4.92 -5.81 -19.16
CA GLN A 57 5.36 -6.77 -18.14
C GLN A 57 6.21 -6.14 -17.00
N PRO A 58 7.24 -5.30 -17.25
CA PRO A 58 8.01 -4.70 -16.17
C PRO A 58 7.22 -3.68 -15.34
N LEU A 59 6.28 -2.95 -15.96
CA LEU A 59 5.38 -2.04 -15.24
C LEU A 59 4.47 -2.83 -14.30
N ILE A 60 3.87 -3.92 -14.76
CA ILE A 60 3.01 -4.76 -13.91
C ILE A 60 3.84 -5.40 -12.77
N ALA A 61 5.06 -5.86 -13.06
CA ALA A 61 5.97 -6.38 -12.02
C ALA A 61 6.32 -5.32 -10.96
N SER A 62 6.57 -4.07 -11.37
CA SER A 62 6.79 -2.94 -10.46
C SER A 62 5.58 -2.65 -9.60
N MET A 63 4.36 -2.70 -10.15
CA MET A 63 3.12 -2.54 -9.36
C MET A 63 2.96 -3.64 -8.31
N VAL A 64 3.24 -4.90 -8.66
CA VAL A 64 3.19 -6.02 -7.71
C VAL A 64 4.23 -5.82 -6.60
N ALA A 65 5.46 -5.47 -6.96
CA ALA A 65 6.52 -5.21 -5.98
C ALA A 65 6.15 -4.07 -5.02
N GLY A 66 5.66 -2.94 -5.54
CA GLY A 66 5.20 -1.82 -4.71
C GLY A 66 4.04 -2.20 -3.78
N SER A 67 3.08 -2.97 -4.28
CA SER A 67 1.94 -3.46 -3.49
C SER A 67 2.39 -4.39 -2.37
N LEU A 68 3.34 -5.29 -2.62
CA LEU A 68 3.89 -6.19 -1.60
C LEU A 68 4.65 -5.43 -0.50
N LEU A 69 5.33 -4.34 -0.83
CA LEU A 69 6.00 -3.48 0.17
C LEU A 69 4.99 -2.81 1.11
N CYS A 70 3.90 -2.23 0.58
CA CYS A 70 2.83 -1.69 1.41
C CYS A 70 2.16 -2.78 2.28
N LEU A 71 1.90 -3.96 1.70
CA LEU A 71 1.29 -5.07 2.43
C LEU A 71 2.20 -5.61 3.54
N PHE A 72 3.51 -5.63 3.33
CA PHE A 72 4.46 -6.01 4.36
C PHE A 72 4.36 -5.08 5.58
N THR A 73 4.37 -3.77 5.37
CA THR A 73 4.23 -2.79 6.45
C THR A 73 2.87 -2.89 7.15
N ASN A 74 1.79 -3.06 6.39
CA ASN A 74 0.44 -3.23 6.95
C ASN A 74 0.34 -4.47 7.85
N CYS A 75 0.87 -5.61 7.41
CA CYS A 75 0.83 -6.85 8.17
C CYS A 75 1.78 -6.85 9.37
N TRP A 76 2.95 -6.22 9.25
CA TRP A 76 4.00 -6.30 10.28
C TRP A 76 3.92 -5.20 11.35
N ILE A 77 3.31 -4.07 11.02
CA ILE A 77 3.24 -2.90 11.91
C ILE A 77 1.79 -2.53 12.17
N LEU A 78 1.04 -2.18 11.12
CA LEU A 78 -0.24 -1.51 11.27
C LEU A 78 -1.28 -2.43 11.95
N VAL A 79 -1.37 -3.69 11.49
CA VAL A 79 -2.26 -4.71 12.06
C VAL A 79 -1.91 -5.04 13.52
N PRO A 80 -0.65 -5.37 13.89
CA PRO A 80 -0.27 -5.59 15.28
C PRO A 80 -0.50 -4.37 16.19
N THR A 81 -0.24 -3.16 15.67
CA THR A 81 -0.44 -1.92 16.44
C THR A 81 -1.91 -1.69 16.74
N ILE A 82 -2.81 -1.97 15.79
CA ILE A 82 -4.25 -1.76 15.94
C ILE A 82 -4.92 -2.88 16.74
N LEU A 83 -4.68 -4.16 16.40
CA LEU A 83 -5.40 -5.30 16.98
C LEU A 83 -4.77 -5.83 18.27
N ALA A 84 -3.44 -5.80 18.38
CA ALA A 84 -2.71 -6.34 19.52
C ALA A 84 -2.17 -5.24 20.46
N HIS A 85 -2.44 -3.97 20.15
CA HIS A 85 -2.01 -2.80 20.92
C HIS A 85 -0.48 -2.76 21.14
N VAL A 86 0.27 -3.26 20.16
CA VAL A 86 1.74 -3.29 20.19
C VAL A 86 2.27 -1.89 19.90
N ILE A 87 3.03 -1.33 20.84
CA ILE A 87 3.67 -0.02 20.65
C ILE A 87 5.09 -0.26 20.13
N ILE A 88 5.35 0.21 18.90
CA ILE A 88 6.69 0.21 18.32
C ILE A 88 7.30 1.59 18.59
N ALA A 89 8.33 1.64 19.42
CA ALA A 89 9.01 2.89 19.75
C ALA A 89 9.85 3.43 18.57
N ASP A 90 9.99 4.74 18.51
CA ASP A 90 10.96 5.38 17.63
C ASP A 90 12.39 4.99 18.02
N PRO A 91 13.33 4.84 17.06
CA PRO A 91 13.20 5.12 15.62
C PRO A 91 12.69 3.94 14.78
N TYR A 92 12.42 2.78 15.40
CA TYR A 92 12.07 1.55 14.68
C TYR A 92 10.76 1.69 13.91
N ASN A 93 9.78 2.42 14.45
CA ASN A 93 8.53 2.68 13.77
C ASN A 93 8.74 3.40 12.43
N VAL A 94 9.60 4.42 12.41
CA VAL A 94 9.93 5.19 11.20
C VAL A 94 10.62 4.29 10.16
N ILE A 95 11.61 3.51 10.59
CA ILE A 95 12.37 2.63 9.69
C ILE A 95 11.44 1.58 9.08
N LEU A 96 10.63 0.93 9.91
CA LEU A 96 9.73 -0.14 9.47
C LEU A 96 8.56 0.41 8.64
N SER A 97 8.18 1.69 8.80
CA SER A 97 7.15 2.37 7.99
C SER A 97 7.68 2.91 6.66
N THR A 98 9.00 2.99 6.48
CA THR A 98 9.62 3.50 5.24
C THR A 98 9.20 2.72 3.98
N PRO A 99 9.14 1.37 3.99
CA PRO A 99 8.67 0.58 2.85
C PRO A 99 7.25 0.93 2.39
N ASP A 100 6.37 1.41 3.27
CA ASP A 100 5.00 1.80 2.89
C ASP A 100 5.02 3.05 2.00
N SER A 101 5.77 4.07 2.40
CA SER A 101 5.98 5.27 1.59
C SER A 101 6.60 4.93 0.22
N ILE A 102 7.61 4.05 0.21
CA ILE A 102 8.28 3.61 -1.02
C ILE A 102 7.31 2.83 -1.90
N GLY A 103 6.57 1.87 -1.35
CA GLY A 103 5.59 1.06 -2.06
C GLY A 103 4.50 1.94 -2.70
N TYR A 104 4.00 2.91 -1.95
CA TYR A 104 3.02 3.88 -2.44
C TYR A 104 3.56 4.71 -3.61
N LEU A 105 4.79 5.25 -3.49
CA LEU A 105 5.45 5.98 -4.56
C LEU A 105 5.68 5.11 -5.79
N MET A 106 6.12 3.85 -5.62
CA MET A 106 6.30 2.91 -6.72
C MET A 106 5.00 2.66 -7.47
N VAL A 107 3.90 2.42 -6.77
CA VAL A 107 2.58 2.23 -7.39
C VAL A 107 2.18 3.49 -8.16
N MET A 108 2.26 4.67 -7.53
CA MET A 108 1.88 5.94 -8.15
C MET A 108 2.70 6.25 -9.41
N PHE A 109 4.02 6.13 -9.35
CA PHE A 109 4.89 6.36 -10.50
C PHE A 109 4.60 5.36 -11.60
N THR A 110 4.44 4.08 -11.25
CA THR A 110 4.18 3.02 -12.25
C THR A 110 2.84 3.24 -12.96
N THR A 111 1.78 3.61 -12.24
CA THR A 111 0.48 3.93 -12.86
C THR A 111 0.56 5.18 -13.74
N THR A 112 1.34 6.18 -13.32
CA THR A 112 1.54 7.41 -14.10
C THR A 112 2.31 7.11 -15.39
N THR A 113 3.36 6.29 -15.31
CA THR A 113 4.12 5.85 -16.48
C THR A 113 3.26 5.02 -17.43
N MET A 114 2.41 4.13 -16.91
CA MET A 114 1.47 3.37 -17.73
C MET A 114 0.47 4.28 -18.46
N ALA A 115 -0.06 5.31 -17.79
CA ALA A 115 -0.94 6.29 -18.41
C ALA A 115 -0.22 7.09 -19.51
N ALA A 116 1.03 7.52 -19.24
CA ALA A 116 1.86 8.24 -20.21
C ALA A 116 2.21 7.37 -21.43
N ASP A 117 2.57 6.10 -21.24
CA ASP A 117 2.83 5.14 -22.32
C ASP A 117 1.61 5.02 -23.24
N ARG A 118 0.42 4.86 -22.67
CA ARG A 118 -0.83 4.76 -23.44
C ARG A 118 -1.19 6.06 -24.14
N PHE A 119 -0.95 7.20 -23.50
CA PHE A 119 -1.12 8.52 -24.12
C PHE A 119 -0.21 8.68 -25.33
N LEU A 120 1.08 8.35 -25.20
CA LEU A 120 2.04 8.45 -26.31
C LEU A 120 1.66 7.54 -27.46
N ILE A 121 1.26 6.30 -27.22
CA ILE A 121 0.80 5.38 -28.28
C ILE A 121 -0.39 5.95 -29.05
N PHE A 122 -1.31 6.63 -28.37
CA PHE A 122 -2.50 7.20 -29.00
C PHE A 122 -2.19 8.46 -29.83
N PHE A 123 -1.30 9.33 -29.34
CA PHE A 123 -1.03 10.64 -29.94
C PHE A 123 0.21 10.67 -30.85
N THR A 124 1.04 9.63 -30.85
CA THR A 124 2.19 9.57 -31.76
C THR A 124 1.72 9.09 -33.14
N PRO A 125 1.95 9.86 -34.22
CA PRO A 125 1.57 9.43 -35.56
C PRO A 125 2.33 8.14 -35.92
N LYS A 126 1.61 7.14 -36.41
CA LYS A 126 2.22 5.91 -36.94
C LYS A 126 3.09 6.28 -38.13
N VAL A 127 4.41 6.28 -37.96
CA VAL A 127 5.36 6.50 -39.05
C VAL A 127 5.33 5.24 -39.93
N SER A 128 4.59 5.27 -41.03
CA SER A 128 4.67 4.24 -42.06
C SER A 128 5.94 4.49 -42.88
N PHE A 129 6.93 3.61 -42.76
CA PHE A 129 8.01 3.49 -43.74
C PHE A 129 7.54 2.65 -44.93
#